data_AF-A0AAJ4XDT3-F1
#
_entry.id   AF-A0AAJ4XDT3-F1
#
_cell.length_a   1.000
_cell.length_b   1.000
_cell.length_c   1.000
_cell.angle_alpha   90.00
_cell.angle_beta   90.00
_cell.angle_gamma   90.00
#
_symmetry.space_group_name_H-M   'P 1'
#
loop_
_entity.id
_entity.type
_entity.pdbx_description
1 polymer ?
#
loop_
_entity_poly.entity_id
_entity_poly.type
_entity_poly.pdbx_seq_one_letter_code
_entity_poly.pdbx_strand_id
1 'polypeptide(L)'
;MNELFFSALFIGSLLFGNPETKEIPSELNMNQTEFVEPAAKGKIELIADDKDKFEYKVIGDQVNEPLTIYVNEKTQGEVKVGEIFEIKKPENTKAGENLEVSLMNKDAEYASHVISF
;
A
#
# COMPACT_ATOMS: atom_id res chain seq x y z
N MET A 1 -21.69 30.19 -14.99
CA MET A 1 -21.61 30.03 -16.46
C MET A 1 -20.24 30.56 -16.87
N ASN A 2 -19.44 29.69 -17.48
CA ASN A 2 -18.32 29.94 -18.38
C ASN A 2 -17.16 30.81 -17.87
N GLU A 3 -15.99 30.22 -17.59
CA GLU A 3 -14.97 29.72 -18.55
C GLU A 3 -13.88 30.78 -18.80
N LEU A 4 -12.64 30.34 -18.58
CA LEU A 4 -11.49 30.50 -19.47
C LEU A 4 -11.07 31.92 -19.88
N PHE A 5 -9.92 32.37 -19.38
CA PHE A 5 -8.90 33.06 -20.21
C PHE A 5 -7.52 32.65 -19.68
N PHE A 6 -6.85 31.68 -20.27
CA PHE A 6 -5.95 31.80 -21.43
C PHE A 6 -4.97 32.98 -21.32
N SER A 7 -3.71 32.65 -21.02
CA SER A 7 -2.58 33.31 -21.69
C SER A 7 -1.78 32.23 -22.41
N ALA A 8 -2.09 32.09 -23.69
CA ALA A 8 -1.20 31.50 -24.66
C ALA A 8 0.09 32.33 -24.70
N LEU A 9 1.26 31.68 -24.62
CA LEU A 9 2.53 32.30 -24.99
C LEU A 9 3.20 31.45 -26.07
N PHE A 10 2.84 31.85 -27.29
CA PHE A 10 3.70 31.97 -28.47
C PHE A 10 4.20 30.68 -29.15
N ILE A 11 3.48 30.33 -30.23
CA ILE A 11 4.04 29.64 -31.41
C ILE A 11 5.03 30.62 -32.06
N GLY A 12 6.32 30.28 -32.05
CA GLY A 12 7.37 31.03 -32.72
C GLY A 12 8.29 30.10 -33.52
N SER A 13 7.94 29.93 -34.81
CA SER A 13 8.84 29.58 -35.92
C SER A 13 9.36 28.13 -36.05
N LEU A 14 8.53 27.32 -36.68
CA LEU A 14 8.81 26.60 -37.93
C LEU A 14 10.20 26.81 -38.59
N LEU A 15 10.86 25.68 -38.88
CA LEU A 15 11.82 25.38 -39.99
C LEU A 15 13.24 25.93 -39.77
N PHE A 16 14.32 25.13 -39.70
CA PHE A 16 14.83 24.23 -40.73
C PHE A 16 15.79 23.14 -40.16
N GLY A 17 15.62 21.89 -40.61
CA GLY A 17 16.71 20.98 -41.02
C GLY A 17 17.34 20.00 -40.01
N ASN A 18 16.80 18.77 -39.92
CA ASN A 18 17.54 17.51 -40.23
C ASN A 18 16.57 16.30 -40.26
N PRO A 19 16.50 15.46 -41.34
CA PRO A 19 15.43 14.48 -41.54
C PRO A 19 15.80 13.02 -41.18
N GLU A 20 16.72 12.78 -40.25
CA GLU A 20 17.11 11.40 -39.90
C GLU A 20 17.42 11.22 -38.41
N THR A 21 16.38 11.10 -37.58
CA THR A 21 16.47 10.20 -36.41
C THR A 21 15.08 9.82 -35.92
N LYS A 22 14.69 8.62 -36.33
CA LYS A 22 13.99 7.58 -35.56
C LYS A 22 12.83 8.01 -34.66
N GLU A 23 11.66 7.51 -35.06
CA GLU A 23 10.51 7.17 -34.24
C GLU A 23 10.84 6.94 -32.75
N ILE A 24 10.17 7.68 -31.89
CA ILE A 24 9.77 7.16 -30.58
C ILE A 24 8.26 7.42 -30.49
N PRO A 25 7.42 6.38 -30.58
CA PRO A 25 6.01 6.50 -30.26
C PRO A 25 5.83 6.51 -28.73
N SER A 26 4.67 6.96 -28.30
CA SER A 26 4.12 6.83 -26.94
C SER A 26 4.35 8.02 -26.00
N GLU A 27 3.59 9.09 -26.21
CA GLU A 27 3.07 9.89 -25.09
C GLU A 27 1.59 9.54 -24.87
N LEU A 28 1.32 8.32 -24.43
CA LEU A 28 0.20 8.10 -23.53
C LEU A 28 0.74 8.33 -22.11
N ASN A 29 0.96 9.60 -21.78
CA ASN A 29 1.00 10.00 -20.38
C ASN A 29 -0.46 9.96 -19.90
N MET A 30 -0.97 8.75 -19.68
CA MET A 30 -2.08 8.57 -18.76
C MET A 30 -1.58 9.15 -17.45
N ASN A 31 -2.21 10.24 -17.02
CA ASN A 31 -2.20 10.68 -15.64
C ASN A 31 -2.48 9.45 -14.76
N GLN A 32 -1.42 8.76 -14.31
CA GLN A 32 -1.48 8.01 -13.08
C GLN A 32 -1.69 9.08 -12.04
N THR A 33 -2.96 9.33 -11.71
CA THR A 33 -3.28 9.87 -10.40
C THR A 33 -2.61 8.91 -9.44
N GLU A 34 -1.44 9.29 -8.93
CA GLU A 34 -0.82 8.63 -7.79
C GLU A 34 -1.93 8.56 -6.75
N PHE A 35 -2.49 7.36 -6.58
CA PHE A 35 -3.28 7.04 -5.43
C PHE A 35 -2.26 7.15 -4.31
N VAL A 36 -2.24 8.30 -3.63
CA VAL A 36 -1.47 8.46 -2.41
C VAL A 36 -2.19 7.54 -1.42
N GLU A 37 -1.79 6.26 -1.41
CA GLU A 37 -2.15 5.35 -0.35
C GLU A 37 -1.83 6.08 0.96
N PRO A 38 -2.80 6.22 1.87
CA PRO A 38 -2.52 6.83 3.16
C PRO A 38 -1.37 6.04 3.77
N ALA A 39 -0.21 6.70 3.94
CA ALA A 39 0.96 6.05 4.47
C ALA A 39 0.59 5.35 5.78
N ALA A 40 0.82 4.02 5.82
CA ALA A 40 0.60 3.23 7.01
C ALA A 40 1.27 3.93 8.21
N LYS A 41 0.51 4.14 9.30
CA LYS A 41 0.99 4.86 10.50
C LYS A 41 1.98 4.01 11.32
N GLY A 42 2.18 2.76 10.94
CA GLY A 42 3.18 1.86 11.51
C GLY A 42 3.46 0.67 10.60
N LYS A 43 4.05 -0.35 11.19
CA LYS A 43 4.49 -1.59 10.55
C LYS A 43 4.20 -2.78 11.48
N ILE A 44 3.88 -3.91 10.87
CA ILE A 44 3.85 -5.21 11.55
C ILE A 44 5.13 -5.95 11.15
N GLU A 45 5.89 -6.42 12.14
CA GLU A 45 7.08 -7.24 11.90
C GLU A 45 6.84 -8.66 12.37
N LEU A 46 7.10 -9.64 11.50
CA LEU A 46 7.17 -11.04 11.88
C LEU A 46 8.44 -11.26 12.70
N ILE A 47 8.29 -11.62 13.97
CA ILE A 47 9.41 -11.82 14.90
C ILE A 47 9.75 -13.29 15.10
N ALA A 48 8.77 -14.19 14.96
CA ALA A 48 8.99 -15.62 15.02
C ALA A 48 8.03 -16.37 14.09
N ASP A 49 8.56 -17.45 13.52
CA ASP A 49 7.86 -18.34 12.60
C ASP A 49 7.94 -19.78 13.14
N ASP A 50 6.98 -20.17 13.98
CA ASP A 50 6.90 -21.49 14.60
C ASP A 50 6.06 -22.46 13.77
N LYS A 51 6.11 -23.76 14.06
CA LYS A 51 5.33 -24.76 13.30
C LYS A 51 3.83 -24.49 13.24
N ASP A 52 3.27 -23.95 14.31
CA ASP A 52 1.81 -23.81 14.48
C ASP A 52 1.33 -22.35 14.53
N LYS A 53 2.25 -21.38 14.64
CA LYS A 53 1.92 -19.97 14.84
C LYS A 53 2.96 -19.02 14.23
N PHE A 54 2.51 -17.82 13.93
CA PHE A 54 3.33 -16.65 13.64
C PHE A 54 3.26 -15.70 14.83
N GLU A 55 4.40 -15.16 15.25
CA GLU A 55 4.46 -14.09 16.24
C GLU A 55 4.79 -12.77 15.55
N TYR A 56 4.01 -11.74 15.84
CA TYR A 56 4.16 -10.42 15.26
C TYR A 56 4.35 -9.36 16.32
N LYS A 57 5.16 -8.35 16.01
CA LYS A 57 5.33 -7.14 16.81
C LYS A 57 4.80 -5.92 16.06
N VAL A 58 4.02 -5.11 16.74
CA VAL A 58 3.54 -3.83 16.20
C VAL A 58 4.58 -2.74 16.48
N ILE A 59 5.03 -2.06 15.44
CA ILE A 59 6.03 -0.98 15.53
C ILE A 59 5.47 0.26 14.82
N GLY A 60 5.59 1.43 15.43
CA GLY A 60 5.15 2.68 14.80
C GLY A 60 4.69 3.70 15.82
N ASP A 61 3.91 4.67 15.34
CA ASP A 61 3.37 5.74 16.15
C ASP A 61 2.37 5.20 17.18
N GLN A 62 2.49 5.66 18.41
CA GLN A 62 1.55 5.31 19.48
C GLN A 62 0.15 5.82 19.15
N VAL A 63 -0.84 4.94 19.30
CA VAL A 63 -2.26 5.28 19.14
C VAL A 63 -2.97 5.15 20.49
N ASN A 64 -3.98 6.00 20.71
CA ASN A 64 -4.72 6.02 21.98
C ASN A 64 -5.71 4.86 22.11
N GLU A 65 -6.06 4.21 21.01
CA GLU A 65 -7.02 3.11 20.96
C GLU A 65 -6.32 1.82 20.52
N PRO A 66 -6.77 0.64 21.00
CA PRO A 66 -6.22 -0.63 20.51
C PRO A 66 -6.52 -0.82 19.02
N LEU A 67 -5.61 -1.50 18.34
CA LEU A 67 -5.73 -1.89 16.94
C LEU A 67 -6.44 -3.22 16.85
N THR A 68 -7.43 -3.33 15.97
CA THR A 68 -8.13 -4.59 15.70
C THR A 68 -7.30 -5.42 14.72
N ILE A 69 -7.03 -6.67 15.08
CA ILE A 69 -6.30 -7.62 14.26
C ILE A 69 -7.30 -8.32 13.31
N TYR A 70 -7.03 -8.21 12.02
CA TYR A 70 -7.71 -8.96 10.96
C TYR A 70 -6.76 -9.94 10.32
N VAL A 71 -7.23 -11.16 10.10
CA VAL A 71 -6.52 -12.21 9.35
C VAL A 71 -7.45 -12.70 8.25
N ASN A 72 -7.07 -12.49 6.99
CA ASN A 72 -7.93 -12.73 5.82
C ASN A 72 -9.35 -12.14 6.04
N GLU A 73 -9.41 -10.84 6.35
CA GLU A 73 -10.65 -10.08 6.62
C GLU A 73 -11.44 -10.52 7.87
N LYS A 74 -10.96 -11.49 8.66
CA LYS A 74 -11.63 -11.94 9.89
C LYS A 74 -10.97 -11.39 11.13
N THR A 75 -11.77 -10.79 12.01
CA THR A 75 -11.31 -10.31 13.32
C THR A 75 -10.78 -11.46 14.18
N GLN A 76 -9.56 -11.32 14.67
CA GLN A 76 -8.91 -12.27 15.59
C GLN A 76 -8.81 -11.72 17.02
N GLY A 77 -8.80 -10.40 17.20
CA GLY A 77 -8.65 -9.77 18.51
C GLY A 77 -8.20 -8.32 18.40
N GLU A 78 -7.63 -7.81 19.49
CA GLU A 78 -7.13 -6.44 19.63
C GLU A 78 -5.70 -6.43 20.17
N VAL A 79 -4.88 -5.46 19.76
CA VAL A 79 -3.47 -5.31 20.18
C VAL A 79 -3.08 -3.83 20.30
N LYS A 80 -2.16 -3.50 21.20
CA LYS A 80 -1.60 -2.13 21.27
C LYS A 80 -0.25 -2.03 20.57
N VAL A 81 0.10 -0.81 20.16
CA VAL A 81 1.40 -0.52 19.54
C VAL A 81 2.53 -0.81 20.52
N GLY A 82 3.50 -1.61 20.09
CA GLY A 82 4.62 -2.07 20.92
C GLY A 82 4.40 -3.44 21.56
N GLU A 83 3.18 -3.98 21.52
CA GLU A 83 2.88 -5.33 21.98
C GLU A 83 3.18 -6.39 20.91
N ILE A 84 3.29 -7.63 21.38
CA ILE A 84 3.44 -8.83 20.56
C ILE A 84 2.09 -9.54 20.53
N PHE A 85 1.70 -10.05 19.36
CA PHE A 85 0.51 -10.87 19.18
C PHE A 85 0.81 -12.09 18.32
N GLU A 86 -0.02 -13.12 18.48
CA GLU A 86 0.15 -14.41 17.81
C GLU A 86 -0.99 -14.68 16.84
N ILE A 87 -0.67 -15.26 15.69
CA ILE A 87 -1.65 -15.75 14.71
C ILE A 87 -1.38 -17.23 14.46
N LYS A 88 -2.42 -18.06 14.59
CA LYS A 88 -2.32 -19.48 14.24
C LYS A 88 -2.07 -19.65 12.75
N LYS A 89 -1.15 -20.54 12.40
CA LYS A 89 -0.93 -20.91 11.00
C LYS A 89 -2.16 -21.65 10.46
N PRO A 90 -2.55 -21.40 9.19
CA PRO A 90 -3.59 -22.19 8.56
C PRO A 90 -3.11 -23.64 8.41
N GLU A 91 -3.91 -24.61 8.87
CA GLU A 91 -3.58 -26.04 8.82
C GLU A 91 -3.42 -26.58 7.38
N ASN A 92 -4.05 -25.91 6.40
CA ASN A 92 -3.99 -26.26 4.99
C ASN A 92 -3.61 -25.02 4.18
N THR A 93 -2.32 -24.74 4.06
CA THR A 93 -1.78 -23.74 3.13
C THR A 93 -1.47 -24.42 1.81
N LYS A 94 -2.18 -24.04 0.75
CA LYS A 94 -1.83 -24.47 -0.61
C LYS A 94 -0.80 -23.51 -1.18
N ALA A 95 0.10 -24.04 -2.02
CA ALA A 95 1.04 -23.20 -2.76
C ALA A 95 0.28 -22.13 -3.56
N GLY A 96 0.63 -20.86 -3.33
CA GLY A 96 -0.04 -19.70 -3.92
C GLY A 96 -1.21 -19.11 -3.10
N GLU A 97 -1.51 -19.65 -1.92
CA GLU A 97 -2.38 -18.98 -0.96
C GLU A 97 -1.62 -17.91 -0.18
N ASN A 98 -2.30 -16.80 0.07
CA ASN A 98 -1.77 -15.70 0.86
C ASN A 98 -2.53 -15.62 2.19
N LEU A 99 -1.80 -15.33 3.26
CA LEU A 99 -2.33 -14.91 4.54
C LEU A 99 -2.09 -13.42 4.68
N GLU A 100 -3.16 -12.64 4.70
CA GLU A 100 -3.12 -11.21 4.94
C GLU A 100 -3.42 -10.93 6.41
N VAL A 101 -2.52 -10.19 7.05
CA VAL A 101 -2.64 -9.71 8.42
C VAL A 101 -2.74 -8.20 8.38
N SER A 102 -3.86 -7.65 8.85
CA SER A 102 -4.11 -6.20 8.82
C SER A 102 -4.50 -5.71 10.21
N LEU A 103 -3.90 -4.59 10.62
CA LEU A 103 -4.23 -3.89 11.85
C LEU A 103 -5.04 -2.65 11.49
N MET A 104 -6.26 -2.58 12.00
CA MET A 104 -7.16 -1.45 11.75
C MET A 104 -7.35 -0.64 13.02
N ASN A 105 -7.41 0.67 12.86
CA ASN A 105 -8.04 1.57 13.82
C ASN A 105 -9.48 1.86 13.33
N LYS A 106 -10.32 2.52 14.14
CA LYS A 106 -11.72 2.83 13.80
C LYS A 106 -11.90 3.50 12.45
N ASP A 107 -10.94 4.33 12.05
CA ASP A 107 -11.07 5.22 10.88
C ASP A 107 -10.19 4.82 9.69
N ALA A 108 -9.18 3.95 9.89
CA ALA A 108 -8.20 3.64 8.86
C ALA A 108 -7.37 2.40 9.18
N GLU A 109 -6.78 1.82 8.14
CA GLU A 109 -5.70 0.84 8.25
C GLU A 109 -4.45 1.46 8.88
N TYR A 110 -3.91 0.78 9.88
CA TYR A 110 -2.69 1.18 10.57
C TYR A 110 -1.45 0.56 9.93
N ALA A 111 -1.51 -0.75 9.68
CA ALA A 111 -0.44 -1.52 9.03
C ALA A 111 -1.00 -2.85 8.48
N SER A 112 -0.40 -3.38 7.43
CA SER A 112 -0.68 -4.72 6.92
C SER A 112 0.59 -5.48 6.57
N HIS A 113 0.47 -6.80 6.52
CA HIS A 113 1.51 -7.71 6.11
C HIS A 113 0.90 -8.94 5.43
N VAL A 114 1.43 -9.30 4.26
CA VAL A 114 0.99 -10.46 3.50
C VAL A 114 2.10 -11.52 3.51
N ILE A 115 1.75 -12.74 3.90
CA ILE A 115 2.60 -13.93 3.80
C ILE A 115 2.09 -14.80 2.66
N SER A 116 3.00 -15.22 1.77
CA SER A 116 2.72 -16.19 0.71
C SER A 116 3.32 -17.55 1.05
N PHE A 117 2.59 -18.64 0.76
CA PHE A 117 3.01 -20.03 0.96
C PHE A 117 3.31 -20.76 -0.35
#